data_AF-A0A0F8ZH33-F1
#
_entry.id   AF-A0A0F8ZH33-F1
#
_cell.length_a   1.000
_cell.length_b   1.000
_cell.length_c   1.000
_cell.angle_alpha   90.00
_cell.angle_beta   90.00
_cell.angle_gamma   90.00
#
_symmetry.space_group_name_H-M   'P 1'
#
loop_
_entity.id
_entity.type
_entity.pdbx_description
1 polymer ?
#
loop_
_entity_poly.entity_id
_entity_poly.type
_entity_poly.pdbx_seq_one_letter_code
_entity_poly.pdbx_strand_id
1 'polypeptide(L)'
;MKPSKVVEALEIAIKADRPAFLWGPPGVGKSNVVAQVADKMGYTLVDVRAALLDPVDLRGLPVIEDGKVRWCPPDFLPKGKKKLLFLDEL
;
A
#
# COMPACT_ATOMS: atom_id res chain seq x y z
N MET A 1 8.42 18.44 -10.41
CA MET A 1 7.66 18.86 -9.20
C MET A 1 8.64 18.93 -8.02
N LYS A 2 8.56 19.94 -7.13
CA LYS A 2 9.43 19.97 -5.94
C LYS A 2 9.02 18.84 -4.97
N PRO A 3 9.95 18.20 -4.23
CA PRO A 3 9.63 17.11 -3.31
C PRO A 3 8.51 17.44 -2.30
N SER A 4 8.46 18.68 -1.82
CA SER A 4 7.42 19.15 -0.91
C SER A 4 5.99 19.07 -1.47
N LYS A 5 5.82 19.25 -2.80
CA LYS A 5 4.51 19.12 -3.44
C LYS A 5 4.06 17.67 -3.59
N VAL A 6 5.01 16.72 -3.66
CA VAL A 6 4.68 15.29 -3.69
C VAL A 6 4.10 14.86 -2.34
N VAL A 7 4.74 15.29 -1.25
CA VAL A 7 4.25 15.06 0.12
C VAL A 7 2.82 15.59 0.28
N GLU A 8 2.59 16.84 -0.10
CA GLU A 8 1.26 17.47 -0.04
C GLU A 8 0.22 16.69 -0.87
N ALA A 9 0.56 16.30 -2.09
CA ALA A 9 -0.33 15.51 -2.95
C ALA A 9 -0.66 14.13 -2.35
N LEU A 10 0.33 13.45 -1.76
CA LEU A 10 0.11 12.16 -1.08
C LEU A 10 -0.80 12.33 0.15
N GLU A 11 -0.58 13.36 0.97
CA GLU A 11 -1.43 13.63 2.13
C GLU A 11 -2.89 13.87 1.73
N ILE A 12 -3.12 14.60 0.63
CA ILE A 12 -4.46 14.85 0.10
C ILE A 12 -5.08 13.55 -0.42
N ALA A 13 -4.33 12.76 -1.20
CA ALA A 13 -4.82 11.49 -1.75
C ALA A 13 -5.20 10.49 -0.64
N ILE A 14 -4.35 10.37 0.39
CA ILE A 14 -4.60 9.49 1.54
C ILE A 14 -5.85 9.95 2.31
N LYS A 15 -6.01 11.25 2.56
CA LYS A 15 -7.22 11.78 3.24
C LYS A 15 -8.50 11.55 2.43
N ALA A 16 -8.39 11.57 1.10
CA ALA A 16 -9.50 11.35 0.19
C ALA A 16 -9.78 9.87 -0.09
N ASP A 17 -9.03 8.95 0.53
CA ASP A 17 -9.08 7.50 0.26
C ASP A 17 -8.94 7.17 -1.23
N ARG A 18 -8.03 7.88 -1.91
CA ARG A 18 -7.75 7.70 -3.33
C ARG A 18 -6.39 7.02 -3.54
N PRO A 19 -6.33 5.92 -4.31
CA PRO A 19 -5.06 5.35 -4.74
C PRO A 19 -4.22 6.38 -5.48
N ALA A 20 -2.92 6.39 -5.20
CA ALA A 20 -1.95 7.26 -5.85
C ALA A 20 -0.82 6.41 -6.44
N PHE A 21 -0.31 6.86 -7.59
CA PHE A 21 0.83 6.23 -8.26
C PHE A 21 2.00 7.21 -8.26
N LEU A 22 3.08 6.84 -7.57
CA LEU A 22 4.26 7.68 -7.44
C LEU A 22 5.33 7.25 -8.46
N TRP A 23 5.45 8.00 -9.55
CA TRP A 23 6.43 7.73 -10.60
C TRP A 23 7.72 8.53 -10.40
N GLY A 24 8.86 7.90 -10.70
CA GLY A 24 10.16 8.56 -10.72
C GLY A 24 11.31 7.57 -10.89
N PRO A 25 12.54 8.05 -11.16
CA PRO A 25 13.71 7.20 -11.35
C PRO A 25 13.97 6.28 -10.14
N PRO A 26 14.66 5.14 -10.30
CA PRO A 26 15.14 4.35 -9.17
C PRO A 26 16.09 5.20 -8.30
N GLY A 27 16.08 4.96 -6.98
CA GLY A 27 16.97 5.65 -6.05
C GLY A 27 16.61 7.09 -5.66
N VAL A 28 15.53 7.67 -6.18
CA VAL A 28 15.10 9.06 -5.81
C VAL A 28 14.39 9.16 -4.45
N GLY A 29 14.32 8.06 -3.70
CA GLY A 29 13.74 8.03 -2.35
C GLY A 29 12.20 7.97 -2.30
N LYS A 30 11.53 7.44 -3.33
CA LYS A 30 10.06 7.30 -3.37
C LYS A 30 9.50 6.58 -2.13
N SER A 31 10.04 5.42 -1.82
CA SER A 31 9.62 4.60 -0.67
C SER A 31 9.85 5.33 0.66
N ASN A 32 10.94 6.09 0.78
CA ASN A 32 11.21 6.94 1.94
C ASN A 32 10.18 8.07 2.10
N VAL A 33 9.76 8.70 1.00
CA VAL A 33 8.71 9.73 1.04
C VAL A 33 7.38 9.13 1.49
N VAL A 34 7.00 7.95 0.99
CA VAL A 34 5.77 7.27 1.40
C VAL A 34 5.80 6.91 2.89
N ALA A 35 6.92 6.36 3.38
CA ALA A 35 7.10 6.05 4.80
C ALA A 35 6.98 7.30 5.69
N GLN A 36 7.64 8.40 5.32
CA GLN A 36 7.55 9.66 6.07
C GLN A 36 6.13 10.21 6.13
N VAL A 37 5.37 10.15 5.03
CA VAL A 37 3.97 10.61 5.00
C VAL A 37 3.09 9.72 5.87
N ALA A 38 3.27 8.40 5.79
CA ALA A 38 2.52 7.46 6.63
C ALA A 38 2.75 7.71 8.12
N ASP A 39 4.01 7.83 8.54
CA ASP A 39 4.39 8.12 9.93
C ASP A 39 3.81 9.46 10.39
N LYS A 40 3.96 10.52 9.59
CA LYS A 40 3.43 11.86 9.90
C LYS A 40 1.91 11.86 10.09
N MET A 41 1.18 11.05 9.33
CA MET A 41 -0.28 10.97 9.38
C MET A 41 -0.81 9.93 10.40
N GLY A 42 0.09 9.14 10.99
CA GLY A 42 -0.22 8.05 11.92
C GLY A 42 -0.90 6.87 11.23
N TYR A 43 -0.46 6.49 10.03
CA TYR A 43 -0.92 5.31 9.31
C TYR A 43 0.08 4.17 9.45
N THR A 44 -0.42 2.95 9.66
CA THR A 44 0.39 1.74 9.55
C THR A 44 0.68 1.47 8.08
N LEU A 45 1.94 1.60 7.68
CA LEU A 45 2.42 1.30 6.34
C LEU A 45 2.85 -0.17 6.23
N VAL A 46 2.31 -0.86 5.23
CA VAL A 46 2.86 -2.13 4.74
C VAL A 46 3.43 -1.86 3.36
N ASP A 47 4.72 -2.06 3.21
CA ASP A 47 5.44 -2.04 1.93
C ASP A 47 5.54 -3.47 1.40
N VAL A 48 5.06 -3.68 0.17
CA VAL A 48 5.17 -4.96 -0.53
C VAL A 48 5.82 -4.73 -1.89
N ARG A 49 6.84 -5.54 -2.19
CA ARG A 49 7.44 -5.61 -3.52
C ARG A 49 6.47 -6.30 -4.48
N ALA A 50 5.79 -5.53 -5.31
CA ALA A 50 4.78 -6.03 -6.24
C ALA A 50 5.38 -7.02 -7.25
N ALA A 51 6.62 -6.80 -7.68
CA ALA A 51 7.35 -7.70 -8.58
C ALA A 51 7.58 -9.11 -8.03
N LEU A 52 7.46 -9.31 -6.71
CA LEU A 52 7.61 -10.61 -6.05
C LEU A 52 6.28 -11.28 -5.71
N LEU A 53 5.16 -10.60 -5.94
CA LEU A 53 3.83 -11.14 -5.67
C LEU A 53 3.25 -11.82 -6.89
N ASP A 54 2.72 -13.03 -6.70
CA ASP A 54 1.78 -13.59 -7.66
C ASP A 54 0.38 -12.96 -7.46
N PRO A 55 -0.45 -12.88 -8.52
CA PRO A 55 -1.81 -12.31 -8.41
C PRO A 55 -2.69 -12.98 -7.34
N VAL A 56 -2.41 -14.24 -7.01
CA VAL A 56 -3.15 -14.98 -5.99
C VAL A 56 -2.79 -14.55 -4.57
N ASP A 57 -1.58 -14.02 -4.35
CA ASP A 57 -1.10 -13.64 -3.02
C ASP A 57 -1.89 -12.46 -2.45
N LEU A 58 -2.31 -11.50 -3.30
CA LEU A 58 -3.16 -10.38 -2.90
C LEU A 58 -4.62 -10.79 -2.70
N ARG A 59 -5.08 -11.81 -3.43
CA ARG A 59 -6.47 -12.30 -3.33
C ARG A 59 -6.69 -13.12 -2.07
N GLY A 60 -5.66 -13.81 -1.61
CA GLY A 60 -5.70 -14.71 -0.46
C GLY A 60 -5.98 -16.16 -0.85
N LEU A 61 -6.07 -17.03 0.16
CA LEU A 61 -6.24 -18.47 -0.05
C LEU A 61 -7.74 -18.85 -0.02
N PRO A 62 -8.25 -19.60 -1.01
CA PRO A 62 -9.62 -20.09 -0.98
C PRO A 62 -9.73 -21.23 0.05
N VAL A 63 -10.71 -21.13 0.93
CA VAL A 63 -11.06 -22.17 1.92
C VAL A 63 -12.54 -22.51 1.80
N ILE A 64 -12.89 -23.75 2.16
CA ILE A 64 -14.29 -24.18 2.19
C ILE A 64 -14.81 -24.05 3.62
N GLU A 65 -15.85 -23.24 3.81
CA GLU A 65 -16.50 -23.02 5.10
C GLU A 65 -18.02 -23.03 4.88
N ASP A 66 -18.76 -23.86 5.63
CA ASP A 66 -20.20 -24.05 5.49
C ASP A 66 -20.67 -24.41 4.06
N GLY A 67 -19.89 -25.22 3.35
CA GLY A 67 -20.20 -25.62 1.97
C GLY A 67 -20.05 -24.50 0.92
N LYS A 68 -19.45 -23.37 1.29
CA LYS A 68 -19.17 -22.23 0.40
C LYS A 68 -17.68 -21.93 0.37
N VAL A 69 -17.19 -21.41 -0.76
CA VAL A 69 -15.82 -20.89 -0.86
C VAL A 69 -15.75 -19.51 -0.21
N ARG A 70 -14.86 -19.36 0.77
CA ARG A 70 -14.46 -18.06 1.33
C ARG A 70 -12.98 -17.80 1.01
N TRP A 71 -12.60 -16.54 0.93
CA TRP A 71 -11.22 -16.13 0.70
C TRP A 71 -10.62 -15.65 2.02
N CYS A 72 -9.59 -16.34 2.48
CA CYS A 72 -8.81 -15.92 3.64
C CYS A 72 -7.84 -14.81 3.19
N PRO A 73 -8.00 -13.56 3.67
CA PRO A 73 -7.10 -12.48 3.28
C PRO A 73 -5.67 -12.81 3.76
N PRO A 74 -4.65 -12.48 2.97
CA PRO A 74 -3.27 -12.71 3.36
C PRO A 74 -2.89 -11.86 4.59
N ASP A 75 -2.03 -12.40 5.44
CA ASP A 75 -1.72 -11.79 6.75
C ASP A 75 -0.95 -10.47 6.63
N PHE A 76 -0.20 -10.28 5.53
CA PHE A 76 0.59 -9.08 5.29
C PHE A 76 -0.27 -7.84 5.02
N LEU A 77 -1.54 -7.98 4.62
CA LEU A 77 -2.38 -6.80 4.36
C LEU A 77 -2.52 -5.96 5.62
N PRO A 78 -2.45 -4.62 5.50
CA PRO A 78 -2.47 -3.78 6.68
C PRO A 78 -3.85 -3.85 7.37
N LYS A 79 -3.80 -3.87 8.71
CA LYS A 79 -4.97 -4.03 9.59
C LYS A 79 -5.28 -2.72 10.33
N GLY A 80 -6.48 -2.61 10.89
CA GLY A 80 -6.92 -1.41 11.62
C GLY A 80 -7.51 -0.31 10.73
N LYS A 81 -7.77 0.86 11.35
CA LYS A 81 -8.49 1.99 10.72
C LYS A 81 -7.62 2.90 9.86
N LYS A 82 -6.38 3.16 10.28
CA LYS A 82 -5.41 3.99 9.54
C LYS A 82 -4.30 3.11 9.00
N LYS A 83 -4.48 2.68 7.76
CA LYS A 83 -3.60 1.72 7.09
C LYS A 83 -3.28 2.16 5.67
N LEU A 84 -2.07 1.89 5.23
CA LEU A 84 -1.61 2.09 3.86
C LEU A 84 -0.91 0.83 3.37
N LEU A 85 -1.29 0.40 2.17
CA LEU A 85 -0.55 -0.59 1.41
C LEU A 85 0.22 0.15 0.32
N PHE A 86 1.54 0.01 0.34
CA PHE A 86 2.40 0.52 -0.72
C PHE A 86 2.91 -0.66 -1.54
N LEU A 87 2.63 -0.61 -2.84
CA LEU A 87 3.09 -1.59 -3.82
C LEU A 87 4.31 -0.99 -4.52
N ASP A 88 5.50 -1.41 -4.11
CA ASP A 88 6.76 -0.93 -4.69
C ASP A 88 7.16 -1.80 -5.90
N GLU A 89 7.92 -1.22 -6.82
CA GLU A 89 8.38 -1.87 -8.06
C GLU A 89 7.25 -2.42 -8.96
N LEU A 90 6.18 -1.62 -9.13
CA LEU A 90 5.15 -1.81 -10.16
C LEU A 90 5.61 -1.41 -11.57
#